data_AF-A0A3D4PB28-F1
#
_entry.id   AF-A0A3D4PB28-F1
#
_cell.length_a   1.000
_cell.length_b   1.000
_cell.length_c   1.000
_cell.angle_alpha   90.00
_cell.angle_beta   90.00
_cell.angle_gamma   90.00
#
_symmetry.space_group_name_H-M   'P 1'
#
loop_
_entity.id
_entity.type
_entity.pdbx_description
1 polymer ?
#
loop_
_entity_poly.entity_id
_entity_poly.type
_entity_poly.pdbx_seq_one_letter_code
_entity_poly.pdbx_strand_id
1 'polypeptide(L)'
;MTKDELLANSDFQNFVNRVRKHLQDLQPNVMDVRSDLEREYSDLEDRSRGWKQSLGDPSLAEVLRRELQADWERDRARMDEIQQKLHSLTSHSRIVDELVNPELVAERFLQLSETLSGENASAMNVLLAQHIDGIYCDQDGNIHLRTSKLGVITDALELLPRGEHAHSTDRSHDITEQRAEPRRRTRRNLSDTFEDDDLAISLNDFAVDPTRFQGLGVEWFNVTEFRIPSEPTWRETHAQQIAEWRLMNAATMEETAVHFGKTVPTIRAALLEAKEKHGINATGKEVSVSQRKCWAKEHASEVAKYLMKPGATIKQAAAHFGKSEPTISKANQIASKP
;
A
#
# COMPACT_ATOMS: atom_id res chain seq x y z
N MET A 1 -14.33 20.70 7.65
CA MET A 1 -13.36 21.44 8.49
C MET A 1 -12.67 22.44 7.58
N THR A 2 -12.76 23.73 7.89
CA THR A 2 -12.15 24.80 7.08
C THR A 2 -10.70 25.11 7.53
N LYS A 3 -9.95 25.87 6.73
CA LYS A 3 -8.59 26.34 7.09
C LYS A 3 -8.60 27.12 8.41
N ASP A 4 -9.56 28.01 8.57
CA ASP A 4 -9.71 28.83 9.79
C ASP A 4 -10.06 27.99 11.01
N GLU A 5 -10.91 26.96 10.86
CA GLU A 5 -11.24 26.02 11.95
C GLU A 5 -10.03 25.19 12.38
N LEU A 6 -9.20 24.74 11.42
CA LEU A 6 -7.99 23.99 11.73
C LEU A 6 -6.93 24.89 12.39
N LEU A 7 -6.76 26.12 11.91
CA LEU A 7 -5.85 27.10 12.51
C LEU A 7 -6.30 27.54 13.91
N ALA A 8 -7.61 27.59 14.18
CA ALA A 8 -8.16 27.89 15.50
C ALA A 8 -8.09 26.69 16.47
N ASN A 9 -7.79 25.49 15.99
CA ASN A 9 -7.75 24.28 16.80
C ASN A 9 -6.52 24.31 17.75
N SER A 10 -6.78 24.19 19.05
CA SER A 10 -5.75 24.23 20.09
C SER A 10 -4.74 23.08 19.96
N ASP A 11 -5.18 21.89 19.55
CA ASP A 11 -4.29 20.73 19.42
C ASP A 11 -3.34 20.89 18.23
N PHE A 12 -3.83 21.44 17.12
CA PHE A 12 -3.02 21.77 15.95
C PHE A 12 -1.97 22.83 16.29
N GLN A 13 -2.38 23.92 16.94
CA GLN A 13 -1.44 24.97 17.37
C GLN A 13 -0.41 24.46 18.37
N ASN A 14 -0.83 23.61 19.32
CA ASN A 14 0.08 22.97 20.26
C ASN A 14 1.12 22.09 19.56
N PHE A 15 0.70 21.33 18.55
CA PHE A 15 1.61 20.52 17.73
C PHE A 15 2.62 21.38 16.98
N VAL A 16 2.17 22.40 16.25
CA VAL A 16 3.04 23.31 15.49
C VAL A 16 4.05 24.00 16.42
N ASN A 17 3.61 24.48 17.58
CA ASN A 17 4.50 25.11 18.56
C ASN A 17 5.54 24.15 19.14
N ARG A 18 5.17 22.88 19.37
CA ARG A 18 6.13 21.85 19.81
C ARG A 18 7.18 21.57 18.74
N VAL A 19 6.77 21.42 17.48
CA VAL A 19 7.68 21.19 16.35
C VAL A 19 8.62 22.38 16.16
N ARG A 20 8.08 23.61 16.18
CA ARG A 20 8.87 24.84 16.08
C ARG A 20 9.90 24.94 17.20
N LYS A 21 9.48 24.71 18.45
CA LYS A 21 10.38 24.72 19.60
C LYS A 21 11.47 23.66 19.48
N HIS A 22 11.11 22.44 19.06
CA HIS A 22 12.08 21.37 18.88
C HIS A 22 13.11 21.70 17.79
N LEU A 23 12.69 22.32 16.70
CA LEU A 23 13.60 22.78 15.65
C LEU A 23 14.53 23.90 16.12
N GLN A 24 14.02 24.84 16.94
CA GLN A 24 14.86 25.86 17.58
C GLN A 24 15.89 25.23 18.53
N ASP A 25 15.48 24.24 19.32
CA ASP A 25 16.36 23.51 20.25
C ASP A 25 17.46 22.71 19.51
N LEU A 26 17.24 22.36 18.23
CA LEU A 26 18.21 21.70 17.35
C LEU A 26 19.16 22.67 16.63
N GLN A 27 18.91 23.99 16.69
CA GLN A 27 19.74 25.03 16.07
C GLN A 27 20.61 25.87 17.03
N PRO A 28 21.06 25.39 18.20
CA PRO A 28 21.61 26.27 19.25
C PRO A 28 22.91 26.99 18.85
N ASN A 29 23.64 26.52 17.81
CA ASN A 29 24.89 27.13 17.36
C ASN A 29 24.76 28.00 16.08
N VAL A 30 23.59 28.03 15.42
CA VAL A 30 23.47 28.75 14.13
C VAL A 30 23.45 30.25 14.33
N MET A 31 22.79 30.72 15.39
CA MET A 31 22.72 32.16 15.72
C MET A 31 24.08 32.71 16.14
N ASP A 32 24.83 31.96 16.94
CA ASP A 32 26.18 32.35 17.38
C ASP A 32 27.14 32.41 16.18
N VAL A 33 27.14 31.37 15.33
CA VAL A 33 27.96 31.33 14.10
C VAL A 33 27.61 32.45 13.14
N ARG A 34 26.32 32.79 12.98
CA ARG A 34 25.90 33.91 12.13
C ARG A 34 26.44 35.23 12.66
N SER A 35 26.29 35.47 13.96
CA SER A 35 26.75 36.71 14.60
C SER A 35 28.28 36.87 14.53
N ASP A 36 29.02 35.76 14.63
CA ASP A 36 30.47 35.74 14.49
C ASP A 36 30.91 36.03 13.05
N LEU A 37 30.22 35.45 12.06
CA LEU A 37 30.46 35.70 10.64
C LEU A 37 30.13 37.15 10.23
N GLU A 38 29.04 37.72 10.75
CA GLU A 38 28.67 39.12 10.51
C GLU A 38 29.72 40.08 11.12
N ARG A 39 30.25 39.75 12.31
CA ARG A 39 31.34 40.51 12.94
C ARG A 39 32.64 40.41 12.13
N GLU A 40 33.03 39.20 11.74
CA GLU A 40 34.22 38.97 10.92
C GLU A 40 34.13 39.74 9.60
N TYR A 41 32.97 39.74 8.95
CA TYR A 41 32.72 40.51 7.73
C TYR A 41 32.90 42.02 7.95
N SER A 42 32.32 42.57 9.03
CA SER A 42 32.47 44.00 9.36
C SER A 42 33.94 44.38 9.60
N ASP A 43 34.69 43.55 10.33
CA ASP A 43 36.11 43.80 10.61
C ASP A 43 36.98 43.72 9.34
N LEU A 44 36.65 42.82 8.41
CA LEU A 44 37.29 42.71 7.09
C LEU A 44 36.96 43.91 6.18
N GLU A 45 35.71 44.39 6.23
CA GLU A 45 35.27 45.55 5.45
C GLU A 45 35.97 46.84 5.92
N ASP A 46 36.12 47.02 7.23
CA ASP A 46 36.84 48.15 7.82
C ASP A 46 38.33 48.14 7.45
N ARG A 47 38.98 46.98 7.54
CA ARG A 47 40.38 46.82 7.10
C ARG A 47 40.55 47.06 5.60
N SER A 48 39.66 46.49 4.79
CA SER A 48 39.66 46.65 3.33
C SER A 48 39.49 48.12 2.92
N ARG A 49 38.66 48.89 3.63
CA ARG A 49 38.54 50.35 3.43
C ARG A 49 39.85 51.07 3.71
N GLY A 50 40.53 50.73 4.81
CA GLY A 50 41.83 51.30 5.17
C GLY A 50 42.92 51.00 4.15
N TRP A 51 42.98 49.78 3.63
CA TRP A 51 43.94 49.40 2.59
C TRP A 51 43.66 50.09 1.25
N LYS A 52 42.39 50.18 0.84
CA LYS A 52 42.00 50.91 -0.37
C LYS A 52 42.40 52.39 -0.30
N GLN A 53 42.26 53.02 0.86
CA GLN A 53 42.71 54.39 1.08
C GLN A 53 44.24 54.52 1.00
N SER A 54 44.97 53.56 1.58
CA SER A 54 46.44 53.53 1.57
C SER A 54 47.03 53.27 0.18
N LEU A 55 46.38 52.42 -0.62
CA LEU A 55 46.75 52.15 -2.02
C LEU A 55 46.51 53.36 -2.94
N GLY A 56 45.68 54.32 -2.52
CA GLY A 56 45.46 55.58 -3.22
C GLY A 56 46.60 56.60 -3.04
N ASP A 57 47.56 56.37 -2.14
CA ASP A 57 48.70 57.25 -1.93
C ASP A 57 49.81 57.02 -2.99
N PRO A 58 50.12 58.01 -3.84
CA PRO A 58 51.15 57.88 -4.86
C PRO A 58 52.58 57.80 -4.29
N SER A 59 52.79 58.21 -3.02
CA SER A 59 54.10 58.22 -2.36
C SER A 59 54.51 56.87 -1.74
N LEU A 60 53.62 55.88 -1.77
CA LEU A 60 53.85 54.56 -1.20
C LEU A 60 54.93 53.79 -1.98
N ALA A 61 55.87 53.18 -1.27
CA ALA A 61 56.90 52.34 -1.87
C ALA A 61 56.29 51.12 -2.59
N GLU A 62 56.84 50.78 -3.76
CA GLU A 62 56.28 49.75 -4.64
C GLU A 62 56.20 48.35 -4.00
N VAL A 63 57.14 48.02 -3.10
CA VAL A 63 57.12 46.75 -2.34
C VAL A 63 55.93 46.71 -1.39
N LEU A 64 55.72 47.79 -0.62
CA LEU A 64 54.58 47.92 0.31
C LEU A 64 53.24 47.95 -0.44
N ARG A 65 53.20 48.54 -1.63
CA ARG A 65 52.02 48.54 -2.50
C ARG A 65 51.61 47.13 -2.88
N ARG A 66 52.56 46.27 -3.27
CA ARG A 66 52.29 44.86 -3.63
C ARG A 66 51.84 44.03 -2.44
N GLU A 67 52.45 44.24 -1.27
CA GLU A 67 52.04 43.56 -0.02
C GLU A 67 50.61 43.92 0.38
N LEU A 68 50.28 45.22 0.41
CA LEU A 68 48.93 45.70 0.71
C LEU A 68 47.89 45.23 -0.32
N GLN A 69 48.27 45.13 -1.60
CA GLN A 69 47.39 44.58 -2.62
C GLN A 69 47.10 43.10 -2.39
N ALA A 70 48.11 42.30 -2.06
CA ALA A 70 47.94 40.88 -1.77
C ALA A 70 47.09 40.63 -0.50
N ASP A 71 47.26 41.47 0.53
CA ASP A 71 46.42 41.41 1.73
C ASP A 71 44.96 41.81 1.42
N TRP A 72 44.76 42.86 0.61
CA TRP A 72 43.42 43.26 0.16
C TRP A 72 42.71 42.19 -0.67
N GLU A 73 43.41 41.54 -1.59
CA GLU A 73 42.85 40.42 -2.37
C GLU A 73 42.47 39.23 -1.47
N ARG A 74 43.27 38.95 -0.43
CA ARG A 74 42.98 37.88 0.54
C ARG A 74 41.73 38.16 1.36
N ASP A 75 41.62 39.36 1.94
CA ASP A 75 40.42 39.72 2.72
C ASP A 75 39.19 39.81 1.82
N ARG A 76 39.35 40.22 0.55
CA ARG A 76 38.24 40.20 -0.41
C ARG A 76 37.73 38.79 -0.68
N ALA A 77 38.62 37.84 -0.92
CA ALA A 77 38.24 36.45 -1.09
C ALA A 77 37.53 35.89 0.16
N ARG A 78 38.03 36.24 1.35
CA ARG A 78 37.39 35.83 2.62
C ARG A 78 36.01 36.47 2.81
N MET A 79 35.83 37.74 2.46
CA MET A 79 34.51 38.39 2.50
C MET A 79 33.51 37.69 1.57
N ASP A 80 33.92 37.31 0.36
CA ASP A 80 33.07 36.58 -0.58
C ASP A 80 32.67 35.19 -0.04
N GLU A 81 33.61 34.46 0.61
CA GLU A 81 33.31 33.19 1.30
C GLU A 81 32.28 33.36 2.43
N ILE A 82 32.45 34.41 3.26
CA ILE A 82 31.54 34.69 4.37
C ILE A 82 30.14 35.03 3.84
N GLN A 83 30.03 35.81 2.78
CA GLN A 83 28.75 36.12 2.14
C GLN A 83 28.04 34.86 1.62
N GLN A 84 28.78 33.94 0.98
CA GLN A 84 28.22 32.66 0.54
C GLN A 84 27.69 31.83 1.71
N LYS A 85 28.44 31.78 2.82
CA LYS A 85 28.02 31.07 4.04
C LYS A 85 26.79 31.71 4.69
N LEU A 86 26.75 33.04 4.83
CA LEU A 86 25.59 33.76 5.35
C LEU A 86 24.35 33.57 4.48
N HIS A 87 24.52 33.56 3.16
CA HIS A 87 23.44 33.28 2.24
C HIS A 87 22.91 31.84 2.42
N SER A 88 23.80 30.85 2.52
CA SER A 88 23.42 29.45 2.78
C SER A 88 22.65 29.28 4.10
N LEU A 89 23.13 29.89 5.19
CA LEU A 89 22.47 29.87 6.49
C LEU A 89 21.08 30.54 6.46
N THR A 90 20.96 31.67 5.77
CA THR A 90 19.69 32.40 5.63
C THR A 90 18.68 31.59 4.83
N SER A 91 19.12 30.99 3.72
CA SER A 91 18.29 30.12 2.89
C SER A 91 17.79 28.92 3.70
N HIS A 92 18.67 28.26 4.45
CA HIS A 92 18.30 27.13 5.30
C HIS A 92 17.29 27.50 6.38
N SER A 93 17.48 28.64 7.07
CA SER A 93 16.52 29.14 8.06
C SER A 93 15.15 29.40 7.45
N ARG A 94 15.10 30.07 6.29
CA ARG A 94 13.86 30.39 5.60
C ARG A 94 13.08 29.13 5.22
N ILE A 95 13.78 28.10 4.75
CA ILE A 95 13.19 26.80 4.41
C ILE A 95 12.59 26.13 5.64
N VAL A 96 13.31 26.12 6.77
CA VAL A 96 12.82 25.53 8.02
C VAL A 96 11.58 26.28 8.52
N ASP A 97 11.55 27.61 8.40
CA ASP A 97 10.39 28.41 8.78
C ASP A 97 9.18 28.14 7.87
N GLU A 98 9.41 27.96 6.57
CA GLU A 98 8.39 27.61 5.58
C GLU A 98 7.82 26.21 5.81
N LEU A 99 8.69 25.23 6.15
CA LEU A 99 8.32 23.85 6.48
C LEU A 99 7.37 23.74 7.68
N VAL A 100 7.50 24.65 8.64
CA VAL A 100 6.70 24.67 9.89
C VAL A 100 5.65 25.78 9.84
N ASN A 101 5.40 26.35 8.67
CA ASN A 101 4.35 27.36 8.51
C ASN A 101 2.98 26.69 8.72
N PRO A 102 2.24 27.03 9.79
CA PRO A 102 0.97 26.39 10.10
C PRO A 102 -0.06 26.56 8.98
N GLU A 103 -0.01 27.66 8.23
CA GLU A 103 -0.96 27.92 7.14
C GLU A 103 -0.72 26.98 5.96
N LEU A 104 0.55 26.77 5.59
CA LEU A 104 0.93 25.86 4.50
C LEU A 104 0.66 24.41 4.88
N VAL A 105 0.95 24.02 6.12
CA VAL A 105 0.65 22.67 6.62
C VAL A 105 -0.86 22.42 6.62
N ALA A 106 -1.66 23.40 7.09
CA ALA A 106 -3.11 23.33 7.09
C ALA A 106 -3.68 23.18 5.68
N GLU A 107 -3.17 23.97 4.74
CA GLU A 107 -3.59 23.95 3.34
C GLU A 107 -3.31 22.61 2.67
N ARG A 108 -2.09 22.08 2.82
CA ARG A 108 -1.72 20.76 2.28
C ARG A 108 -2.55 19.63 2.89
N PHE A 109 -2.85 19.71 4.19
CA PHE A 109 -3.70 18.72 4.85
C PHE A 109 -5.14 18.75 4.31
N LEU A 110 -5.71 19.95 4.12
CA LEU A 110 -7.05 20.10 3.57
C LEU A 110 -7.11 19.65 2.10
N GLN A 111 -6.12 20.01 1.29
CA GLN A 111 -6.01 19.58 -0.10
C GLN A 111 -5.94 18.05 -0.21
N LEU A 112 -5.16 17.41 0.66
CA LEU A 112 -5.11 15.94 0.72
C LEU A 112 -6.47 15.35 1.12
N SER A 113 -7.11 15.91 2.15
CA SER A 113 -8.44 15.45 2.59
C SER A 113 -9.50 15.58 1.51
N GLU A 114 -9.51 16.71 0.80
CA GLU A 114 -10.42 16.97 -0.32
C GLU A 114 -10.19 15.99 -1.45
N THR A 115 -8.93 15.80 -1.85
CA THR A 115 -8.59 14.90 -2.96
C THR A 115 -8.85 13.43 -2.62
N LEU A 116 -8.64 13.01 -1.36
CA LEU A 116 -8.98 11.66 -0.89
C LEU A 116 -10.49 11.43 -0.82
N SER A 117 -11.28 12.49 -0.64
CA SER A 117 -12.74 12.42 -0.59
C SER A 117 -13.39 12.59 -1.97
N GLY A 118 -12.62 13.06 -2.96
CA GLY A 118 -13.08 13.32 -4.32
C GLY A 118 -13.16 12.07 -5.20
N GLU A 119 -13.75 12.23 -6.39
CA GLU A 119 -13.94 11.13 -7.35
C GLU A 119 -12.76 10.97 -8.34
N ASN A 120 -11.79 11.90 -8.35
CA ASN A 120 -10.67 11.84 -9.27
C ASN A 120 -9.56 10.88 -8.78
N ALA A 121 -9.69 9.61 -9.15
CA ALA A 121 -8.69 8.59 -8.85
C ALA A 121 -7.28 8.92 -9.39
N SER A 122 -7.15 9.70 -10.48
CA SER A 122 -5.84 10.09 -11.00
C SER A 122 -5.14 11.09 -10.08
N ALA A 123 -5.85 12.12 -9.63
CA ALA A 123 -5.34 13.10 -8.69
C ALA A 123 -5.00 12.46 -7.34
N MET A 124 -5.89 11.61 -6.82
CA MET A 124 -5.63 10.85 -5.61
C MET A 124 -4.35 10.02 -5.71
N ASN A 125 -4.15 9.30 -6.82
CA ASN A 125 -2.95 8.49 -7.02
C ASN A 125 -1.66 9.33 -7.11
N VAL A 126 -1.73 10.52 -7.69
CA VAL A 126 -0.57 11.43 -7.78
C VAL A 126 -0.20 11.97 -6.40
N LEU A 127 -1.16 12.45 -5.61
CA LEU A 127 -0.90 12.93 -4.25
C LEU A 127 -0.43 11.80 -3.33
N LEU A 128 -1.06 10.63 -3.40
CA LEU A 128 -0.59 9.47 -2.63
C LEU A 128 0.84 9.05 -3.00
N ALA A 129 1.26 9.22 -4.25
CA ALA A 129 2.63 8.91 -4.67
C ALA A 129 3.68 9.84 -4.02
N GLN A 130 3.29 11.00 -3.51
CA GLN A 130 4.15 11.84 -2.68
C GLN A 130 4.40 11.21 -1.31
N HIS A 131 3.42 10.49 -0.77
CA HIS A 131 3.53 9.85 0.54
C HIS A 131 3.99 8.41 0.49
N ILE A 132 3.76 7.69 -0.61
CA ILE A 132 4.00 6.26 -0.72
C ILE A 132 5.26 6.01 -1.56
N ASP A 133 6.28 5.41 -0.95
CA ASP A 133 7.46 4.90 -1.66
C ASP A 133 7.11 3.65 -2.45
N GLY A 134 6.47 2.69 -1.77
CA GLY A 134 6.09 1.42 -2.37
C GLY A 134 5.07 0.64 -1.54
N ILE A 135 4.38 -0.25 -2.23
CA ILE A 135 3.49 -1.26 -1.65
C ILE A 135 4.07 -2.61 -2.07
N TYR A 136 4.43 -3.42 -1.09
CA TYR A 136 5.02 -4.73 -1.31
C TYR A 136 4.10 -5.79 -0.75
N CYS A 137 3.84 -6.83 -1.54
CA CYS A 137 3.07 -7.98 -1.09
C CYS A 137 4.04 -9.16 -0.95
N ASP A 138 4.02 -9.83 0.19
CA ASP A 138 4.77 -11.07 0.38
C ASP A 138 3.98 -12.31 -0.12
N GLN A 139 4.60 -13.48 -0.05
CA GLN A 139 3.95 -14.75 -0.43
C GLN A 139 2.83 -15.17 0.53
N ASP A 140 2.86 -14.70 1.77
CA ASP A 140 1.89 -15.03 2.82
C ASP A 140 0.62 -14.18 2.74
N GLY A 141 0.61 -13.18 1.85
CA GLY A 141 -0.48 -12.25 1.61
C GLY A 141 -0.49 -11.05 2.56
N ASN A 142 0.62 -10.78 3.24
CA ASN A 142 0.82 -9.53 3.98
C ASN A 142 1.24 -8.42 3.02
N ILE A 143 0.77 -7.22 3.33
CA ILE A 143 1.06 -6.01 2.58
C ILE A 143 1.90 -5.10 3.46
N HIS A 144 3.08 -4.75 2.96
CA HIS A 144 3.98 -3.77 3.55
C HIS A 144 3.83 -2.46 2.77
N LEU A 145 3.15 -1.49 3.38
CA LEU A 145 3.02 -0.14 2.86
C LEU A 145 4.15 0.71 3.40
N ARG A 146 5.11 1.09 2.55
CA ARG A 146 6.21 1.97 2.92
C ARG A 146 5.86 3.42 2.58
N THR A 147 5.69 4.25 3.61
CA THR A 147 5.37 5.68 3.49
C THR A 147 6.56 6.56 3.83
N SER A 148 6.70 7.68 3.13
CA SER A 148 7.69 8.73 3.38
C SER A 148 7.11 9.79 4.31
N LYS A 149 7.87 10.15 5.34
CA LYS A 149 7.55 11.27 6.26
C LYS A 149 7.59 12.62 5.55
N LEU A 150 8.25 12.69 4.39
CA LEU A 150 8.43 13.92 3.61
C LEU A 150 7.39 14.12 2.51
N GLY A 151 6.41 13.22 2.37
CA GLY A 151 5.43 13.33 1.29
C GLY A 151 4.58 14.59 1.31
N VAL A 152 4.47 15.25 2.48
CA VAL A 152 3.79 16.55 2.60
C VAL A 152 4.66 17.67 2.03
N ILE A 153 5.99 17.52 1.98
CA ILE A 153 6.92 18.54 1.48
C ILE A 153 7.94 17.92 0.52
N THR A 154 7.46 17.57 -0.67
CA THR A 154 8.32 17.03 -1.74
C THR A 154 9.38 18.04 -2.19
N ASP A 155 9.08 19.34 -2.13
CA ASP A 155 10.02 20.40 -2.55
C ASP A 155 11.25 20.49 -1.64
N ALA A 156 11.12 20.06 -0.38
CA ALA A 156 12.23 20.03 0.58
C ALA A 156 13.21 18.88 0.33
N LEU A 157 12.88 17.92 -0.54
CA LEU A 157 13.78 16.82 -0.90
C LEU A 157 15.04 17.31 -1.64
N GLU A 158 14.95 18.45 -2.34
CA GLU A 158 16.11 19.08 -2.98
C GLU A 158 17.06 19.73 -1.97
N LEU A 159 16.57 19.98 -0.76
CA LEU A 159 17.24 20.79 0.27
C LEU A 159 17.82 19.94 1.39
N LEU A 160 17.42 18.67 1.48
CA LEU A 160 18.03 17.72 2.39
C LEU A 160 19.42 17.35 1.88
N PRO A 161 20.45 17.37 2.75
CA PRO A 161 21.78 16.90 2.38
C PRO A 161 21.65 15.44 1.96
N ARG A 162 21.80 15.18 0.65
CA ARG A 162 21.89 13.83 0.11
C ARG A 162 23.17 13.24 0.68
N GLY A 163 23.04 12.44 1.73
CA GLY A 163 24.19 11.92 2.44
C GLY A 163 25.12 11.18 1.47
N GLU A 164 26.42 11.50 1.50
CA GLU A 164 27.47 10.71 0.85
C GLU A 164 27.51 9.26 1.40
N HIS A 165 26.78 9.00 2.48
CA HIS A 165 26.48 7.69 3.06
C HIS A 165 25.24 6.99 2.50
N ALA A 166 24.73 7.37 1.32
CA ALA A 166 23.81 6.53 0.55
C ALA A 166 24.49 5.25 -0.02
N HIS A 167 25.65 4.85 0.53
CA HIS A 167 26.22 3.54 0.34
C HIS A 167 25.47 2.52 1.19
N SER A 168 24.54 1.82 0.53
CA SER A 168 24.09 0.48 0.90
C SER A 168 23.83 0.24 2.39
N THR A 169 22.81 0.88 2.94
CA THR A 169 22.18 0.36 4.15
C THR A 169 20.79 -0.12 3.80
N ASP A 170 20.70 -1.45 3.69
CA ASP A 170 19.52 -2.25 3.94
C ASP A 170 18.22 -1.80 3.24
N ARG A 171 18.17 -2.08 1.92
CA ARG A 171 16.92 -2.53 1.30
C ARG A 171 16.52 -3.95 1.74
N SER A 172 17.28 -4.57 2.65
CA SER A 172 17.04 -5.83 3.35
C SER A 172 16.12 -5.60 4.55
N HIS A 173 14.86 -5.31 4.25
CA HIS A 173 13.90 -6.20 4.87
C HIS A 173 14.07 -7.55 4.17
N ASP A 174 14.41 -8.53 4.99
CA ASP A 174 14.79 -9.91 4.75
C ASP A 174 13.81 -10.66 3.82
N ILE A 175 13.78 -10.28 2.54
CA ILE A 175 12.99 -10.93 1.51
C ILE A 175 13.92 -11.15 0.32
N THR A 176 14.49 -12.35 0.26
CA THR A 176 15.32 -12.91 -0.82
C THR A 176 14.57 -13.08 -2.16
N GLU A 177 13.64 -12.18 -2.48
CA GLU A 177 12.83 -12.26 -3.69
C GLU A 177 13.29 -11.24 -4.72
N GLN A 178 13.32 -11.70 -5.96
CA GLN A 178 13.64 -10.91 -7.15
C GLN A 178 12.72 -9.69 -7.23
N ARG A 179 13.17 -8.55 -6.70
CA ARG A 179 12.45 -7.28 -6.85
C ARG A 179 12.58 -6.82 -8.30
N ALA A 180 11.46 -6.76 -9.01
CA ALA A 180 11.40 -6.16 -10.33
C ALA A 180 11.85 -4.69 -10.25
N GLU A 181 12.68 -4.25 -11.20
CA GLU A 181 13.09 -2.86 -11.28
C GLU A 181 11.88 -1.96 -11.54
N PRO A 182 11.68 -0.90 -10.75
CA PRO A 182 10.55 0.00 -10.94
C PRO A 182 10.68 0.76 -12.26
N ARG A 183 9.72 0.59 -13.15
CA ARG A 183 9.63 1.33 -14.42
C ARG A 183 8.96 2.69 -14.21
N ARG A 184 9.49 3.73 -14.87
CA ARG A 184 8.86 5.05 -14.91
C ARG A 184 7.43 4.94 -15.47
N ARG A 185 6.46 5.51 -14.75
CA ARG A 185 5.04 5.50 -15.13
C ARG A 185 4.73 6.64 -16.11
N THR A 186 3.61 6.53 -16.83
CA THR A 186 3.11 7.62 -17.67
C THR A 186 2.50 8.70 -16.78
N ARG A 187 2.71 9.98 -17.11
CA ARG A 187 2.02 11.10 -16.47
C ARG A 187 0.51 10.91 -16.59
N ARG A 188 -0.23 11.30 -15.55
CA ARG A 188 -1.68 11.21 -15.51
C ARG A 188 -2.31 12.53 -15.91
N ASN A 189 -3.49 12.45 -16.51
CA ASN A 189 -4.30 13.63 -16.72
C ASN A 189 -4.90 14.08 -15.38
N LEU A 190 -4.55 15.29 -14.96
CA LEU A 190 -5.04 15.93 -13.73
C LEU A 190 -6.00 17.11 -14.02
N SER A 191 -6.39 17.28 -15.29
CA SER A 191 -7.26 18.38 -15.72
C SER A 191 -8.50 18.46 -14.84
N ASP A 192 -8.84 19.66 -14.39
CA ASP A 192 -9.97 20.05 -13.54
C ASP A 192 -9.84 19.75 -12.03
N THR A 193 -8.71 19.20 -11.54
CA THR A 193 -8.52 18.97 -10.08
C THR A 193 -7.57 19.95 -9.41
N PHE A 194 -6.65 20.54 -10.18
CA PHE A 194 -5.75 21.58 -9.69
C PHE A 194 -6.02 22.85 -10.50
N GLU A 195 -6.10 23.98 -9.82
CA GLU A 195 -6.24 25.30 -10.46
C GLU A 195 -4.93 25.77 -11.09
N ASP A 196 -3.80 25.23 -10.61
CA ASP A 196 -2.44 25.54 -11.04
C ASP A 196 -1.85 24.39 -11.89
N ASP A 197 -1.66 24.67 -13.17
CA ASP A 197 -1.10 23.74 -14.15
C ASP A 197 0.38 23.41 -13.86
N ASP A 198 1.17 24.37 -13.36
CA ASP A 198 2.59 24.17 -13.05
C ASP A 198 2.75 23.24 -11.85
N LEU A 199 1.90 23.43 -10.83
CA LEU A 199 1.80 22.52 -9.70
C LEU A 199 1.40 21.11 -10.17
N ALA A 200 0.39 20.98 -11.02
CA ALA A 200 -0.07 19.69 -11.55
C ALA A 200 1.02 18.96 -12.35
N ILE A 201 1.86 19.68 -13.09
CA ILE A 201 3.00 19.12 -13.81
C ILE A 201 4.08 18.64 -12.83
N SER A 202 4.45 19.47 -11.85
CA SER A 202 5.45 19.14 -10.83
C SER A 202 5.07 17.88 -10.04
N LEU A 203 3.82 17.82 -9.56
CA LEU A 203 3.28 16.67 -8.85
C LEU A 203 3.32 15.39 -9.70
N ASN A 204 2.98 15.49 -10.97
CA ASN A 204 3.07 14.37 -11.91
C ASN A 204 4.51 13.90 -12.08
N ASP A 205 5.45 14.82 -12.28
CA ASP A 205 6.85 14.49 -12.51
C ASP A 205 7.47 13.78 -11.31
N PHE A 206 7.14 14.27 -10.11
CA PHE A 206 7.49 13.60 -8.87
C PHE A 206 6.89 12.19 -8.80
N ALA A 207 5.57 12.06 -9.04
CA ALA A 207 4.84 10.80 -8.89
C ALA A 207 5.31 9.70 -9.86
N VAL A 208 5.77 10.05 -11.06
CA VAL A 208 6.22 9.07 -12.05
C VAL A 208 7.68 8.67 -11.88
N ASP A 209 8.48 9.43 -11.13
CA ASP A 209 9.90 9.18 -10.93
C ASP A 209 10.14 7.95 -10.01
N PRO A 210 10.77 6.88 -10.52
CA PRO A 210 11.11 5.71 -9.72
C PRO A 210 12.19 5.99 -8.67
N THR A 211 12.96 7.07 -8.85
CA THR A 211 14.06 7.51 -7.97
C THR A 211 13.70 8.70 -7.09
N ARG A 212 12.40 9.05 -6.99
CA ARG A 212 11.91 10.24 -6.28
C ARG A 212 12.31 10.38 -4.80
N PHE A 213 12.67 9.27 -4.15
CA PHE A 213 13.17 9.25 -2.77
C PHE A 213 14.63 8.79 -2.63
N GLN A 214 15.38 8.77 -3.74
CA GLN A 214 16.78 8.33 -3.73
C GLN A 214 17.64 9.26 -2.87
N GLY A 215 18.48 8.66 -2.03
CA GLY A 215 19.38 9.39 -1.12
C GLY A 215 18.80 9.65 0.27
N LEU A 216 17.53 9.33 0.51
CA LEU A 216 16.96 9.32 1.86
C LEU A 216 17.32 8.06 2.62
N GLY A 217 17.71 8.22 3.89
CA GLY A 217 17.91 7.11 4.82
C GLY A 217 16.59 6.48 5.27
N VAL A 218 16.68 5.30 5.88
CA VAL A 218 15.53 4.51 6.34
C VAL A 218 14.70 5.23 7.40
N GLU A 219 15.30 6.15 8.15
CA GLU A 219 14.66 6.98 9.18
C GLU A 219 13.54 7.87 8.64
N TRP A 220 13.56 8.16 7.33
CA TRP A 220 12.53 8.96 6.66
C TRP A 220 11.30 8.16 6.26
N PHE A 221 11.31 6.84 6.49
CA PHE A 221 10.21 5.96 6.09
C PHE A 221 9.57 5.29 7.31
N ASN A 222 8.28 5.03 7.17
CA ASN A 222 7.54 4.13 8.05
C ASN A 222 7.01 2.96 7.22
N VAL A 223 7.03 1.76 7.78
CA VAL A 223 6.43 0.57 7.16
C VAL A 223 5.21 0.19 7.98
N THR A 224 4.04 0.23 7.34
CA THR A 224 2.79 -0.26 7.92
C THR A 224 2.49 -1.63 7.34
N GLU A 225 2.39 -2.63 8.19
CA GLU A 225 2.06 -4.00 7.81
C GLU A 225 0.60 -4.27 8.09
N PHE A 226 -0.11 -4.78 7.09
CA PHE A 226 -1.48 -5.24 7.25
C PHE A 226 -1.79 -6.37 6.30
N ARG A 227 -2.77 -7.18 6.68
CA ARG A 227 -3.32 -8.24 5.84
C ARG A 227 -4.72 -7.84 5.43
N ILE A 228 -5.01 -7.82 4.13
CA ILE A 228 -6.39 -7.67 3.69
C ILE A 228 -7.14 -8.92 4.17
N PRO A 229 -8.17 -8.78 5.02
CA PRO A 229 -8.93 -9.94 5.47
C PRO A 229 -9.54 -10.61 4.23
N SER A 230 -9.19 -11.87 4.00
CA SER A 230 -9.85 -12.65 2.96
C SER A 230 -11.28 -12.90 3.42
N GLU A 231 -12.26 -12.31 2.74
CA GLU A 231 -13.64 -12.72 2.94
C GLU A 231 -13.75 -14.22 2.64
N PRO A 232 -14.35 -15.02 3.54
CA PRO A 232 -14.52 -16.43 3.28
C PRO A 232 -15.34 -16.58 2.00
N THR A 233 -14.81 -17.36 1.07
CA THR A 233 -15.50 -17.64 -0.19
C THR A 233 -16.84 -18.31 0.11
N TRP A 234 -17.84 -18.12 -0.76
CA TRP A 234 -19.18 -18.70 -0.55
C TRP A 234 -19.14 -20.19 -0.17
N ARG A 235 -18.21 -20.95 -0.76
CA ARG A 235 -17.98 -22.37 -0.50
C ARG A 235 -17.53 -22.65 0.93
N GLU A 236 -16.71 -21.79 1.52
CA GLU A 236 -16.19 -21.94 2.89
C GLU A 236 -17.30 -21.63 3.89
N THR A 237 -18.06 -20.56 3.65
CA THR A 237 -19.17 -20.15 4.53
C THR A 237 -20.29 -21.18 4.60
N HIS A 238 -20.59 -21.88 3.50
CA HIS A 238 -21.70 -22.84 3.42
C HIS A 238 -21.26 -24.31 3.48
N ALA A 239 -19.95 -24.58 3.63
CA ALA A 239 -19.36 -25.92 3.60
C ALA A 239 -20.08 -26.89 4.55
N GLN A 240 -20.22 -26.51 5.82
CA GLN A 240 -20.87 -27.31 6.86
C GLN A 240 -22.35 -27.56 6.54
N GLN A 241 -23.11 -26.51 6.22
CA GLN A 241 -24.54 -26.60 5.94
C GLN A 241 -24.84 -27.54 4.75
N ILE A 242 -24.02 -27.48 3.71
CA ILE A 242 -24.15 -28.35 2.53
C ILE A 242 -23.89 -29.81 2.91
N ALA A 243 -22.86 -30.06 3.72
CA ALA A 243 -22.50 -31.41 4.14
C ALA A 243 -23.59 -32.03 5.03
N GLU A 244 -24.10 -31.27 6.00
CA GLU A 244 -25.20 -31.69 6.88
C GLU A 244 -26.49 -31.95 6.10
N TRP A 245 -26.90 -31.01 5.24
CA TRP A 245 -28.10 -31.18 4.41
C TRP A 245 -27.99 -32.40 3.50
N ARG A 246 -26.83 -32.64 2.88
CA ARG A 246 -26.62 -33.79 2.00
C ARG A 246 -26.70 -35.11 2.78
N LEU A 247 -26.14 -35.17 3.99
CA LEU A 247 -26.21 -36.36 4.84
C LEU A 247 -27.63 -36.62 5.34
N MET A 248 -28.34 -35.58 5.81
CA MET A 248 -29.72 -35.69 6.30
C MET A 248 -30.69 -36.15 5.21
N ASN A 249 -30.53 -35.63 3.99
CA ASN A 249 -31.43 -35.93 2.88
C ASN A 249 -30.96 -37.09 2.00
N ALA A 250 -29.78 -37.67 2.27
CA ALA A 250 -29.15 -38.67 1.42
C ALA A 250 -29.11 -38.27 -0.08
N ALA A 251 -28.91 -36.97 -0.33
CA ALA A 251 -29.09 -36.36 -1.64
C ALA A 251 -27.90 -36.62 -2.60
N THR A 252 -28.21 -36.71 -3.88
CA THR A 252 -27.22 -36.73 -4.96
C THR A 252 -26.51 -35.37 -5.10
N MET A 253 -25.40 -35.34 -5.84
CA MET A 253 -24.68 -34.08 -6.09
C MET A 253 -25.51 -33.10 -6.90
N GLU A 254 -26.29 -33.63 -7.83
CA GLU A 254 -27.16 -32.89 -8.71
C GLU A 254 -28.32 -32.26 -7.91
N GLU A 255 -28.95 -33.01 -7.01
CA GLU A 255 -30.01 -32.49 -6.12
C GLU A 255 -29.47 -31.45 -5.13
N THR A 256 -28.27 -31.68 -4.58
CA THR A 256 -27.61 -30.72 -3.69
C THR A 256 -27.29 -29.43 -4.44
N ALA A 257 -26.78 -29.53 -5.67
CA ALA A 257 -26.49 -28.39 -6.53
C ALA A 257 -27.76 -27.56 -6.83
N VAL A 258 -28.87 -28.23 -7.15
CA VAL A 258 -30.17 -27.59 -7.39
C VAL A 258 -30.69 -26.90 -6.12
N HIS A 259 -30.61 -27.55 -4.95
CA HIS A 259 -31.10 -26.98 -3.69
C HIS A 259 -30.40 -25.68 -3.30
N PHE A 260 -29.07 -25.64 -3.43
CA PHE A 260 -28.26 -24.46 -3.11
C PHE A 260 -28.10 -23.48 -4.28
N GLY A 261 -28.71 -23.76 -5.45
CA GLY A 261 -28.61 -22.91 -6.64
C GLY A 261 -27.18 -22.73 -7.16
N LYS A 262 -26.33 -23.75 -7.01
CA LYS A 262 -24.92 -23.72 -7.43
C LYS A 262 -24.58 -24.86 -8.37
N THR A 263 -23.39 -24.80 -8.96
CA THR A 263 -22.89 -25.87 -9.84
C THR A 263 -22.33 -27.05 -9.02
N VAL A 264 -22.37 -28.26 -9.60
CA VAL A 264 -21.79 -29.46 -8.96
C VAL A 264 -20.31 -29.30 -8.59
N PRO A 265 -19.43 -28.70 -9.42
CA PRO A 265 -18.04 -28.41 -9.03
C PRO A 265 -17.94 -27.53 -7.77
N THR A 266 -18.78 -26.49 -7.64
CA THR A 266 -18.80 -25.63 -6.46
C THR A 266 -19.23 -26.40 -5.21
N ILE A 267 -20.26 -27.25 -5.32
CA ILE A 267 -20.70 -28.11 -4.21
C ILE A 267 -19.61 -29.11 -3.81
N ARG A 268 -18.92 -29.73 -4.78
CA ARG A 268 -17.79 -30.63 -4.46
C ARG A 268 -16.66 -29.90 -3.73
N ALA A 269 -16.31 -28.70 -4.17
CA ALA A 269 -15.31 -27.88 -3.49
C ALA A 269 -15.74 -27.54 -2.05
N ALA A 270 -16.99 -27.13 -1.84
CA ALA A 270 -17.53 -26.86 -0.50
C ALA A 270 -17.54 -28.12 0.41
N LEU A 271 -17.79 -29.30 -0.15
CA LEU A 271 -17.75 -30.56 0.60
C LEU A 271 -16.33 -31.02 0.93
N LEU A 272 -15.33 -30.66 0.11
CA LEU A 272 -13.92 -30.87 0.43
C LEU A 272 -13.51 -29.97 1.60
N GLU A 273 -13.90 -28.69 1.55
CA GLU A 273 -13.72 -27.74 2.67
C GLU A 273 -14.41 -28.24 3.95
N ALA A 274 -15.64 -28.77 3.84
CA ALA A 274 -16.37 -29.35 4.97
C ALA A 274 -15.62 -30.53 5.60
N LYS A 275 -14.99 -31.36 4.77
CA LYS A 275 -14.18 -32.49 5.22
C LYS A 275 -12.91 -32.02 5.92
N GLU A 276 -12.22 -31.02 5.36
CA GLU A 276 -10.95 -30.51 5.86
C GLU A 276 -11.11 -29.69 7.16
N LYS A 277 -12.05 -28.74 7.18
CA LYS A 277 -12.25 -27.81 8.29
C LYS A 277 -13.22 -28.32 9.37
N HIS A 278 -14.23 -29.10 9.00
CA HIS A 278 -15.28 -29.55 9.92
C HIS A 278 -15.29 -31.07 10.15
N GLY A 279 -14.44 -31.83 9.46
CA GLY A 279 -14.38 -33.29 9.59
C GLY A 279 -15.58 -34.05 9.00
N ILE A 280 -16.49 -33.36 8.28
CA ILE A 280 -17.72 -33.97 7.77
C ILE A 280 -17.48 -34.54 6.38
N ASN A 281 -17.36 -35.86 6.26
CA ASN A 281 -17.19 -36.51 4.96
C ASN A 281 -18.53 -36.81 4.28
N ALA A 282 -19.07 -35.81 3.60
CA ALA A 282 -20.27 -35.96 2.78
C ALA A 282 -19.95 -36.01 1.27
N THR A 283 -18.73 -36.40 0.85
CA THR A 283 -18.34 -36.43 -0.58
C THR A 283 -18.71 -37.72 -1.31
N GLY A 284 -18.79 -38.84 -0.59
CA GLY A 284 -18.96 -40.19 -1.14
C GLY A 284 -20.27 -40.40 -1.92
N LYS A 285 -20.23 -41.34 -2.87
CA LYS A 285 -21.45 -41.83 -3.54
C LYS A 285 -22.36 -42.59 -2.58
N GLU A 286 -21.79 -43.18 -1.53
CA GLU A 286 -22.49 -43.97 -0.50
C GLU A 286 -23.60 -43.18 0.18
N VAL A 287 -23.42 -41.86 0.34
CA VAL A 287 -24.42 -40.94 0.91
C VAL A 287 -25.75 -41.00 0.16
N SER A 288 -25.73 -41.19 -1.18
CA SER A 288 -26.94 -41.24 -2.00
C SER A 288 -27.34 -42.64 -2.48
N VAL A 289 -26.63 -43.69 -2.07
CA VAL A 289 -26.94 -45.07 -2.48
C VAL A 289 -28.24 -45.58 -1.86
N SER A 290 -28.59 -45.12 -0.66
CA SER A 290 -29.82 -45.52 0.04
C SER A 290 -31.08 -45.09 -0.71
N GLN A 291 -31.11 -43.85 -1.20
CA GLN A 291 -32.25 -43.23 -1.91
C GLN A 291 -32.25 -43.39 -3.43
N ARG A 292 -31.24 -44.03 -4.03
CA ARG A 292 -31.19 -44.20 -5.49
C ARG A 292 -32.43 -44.97 -5.97
N LYS A 293 -33.35 -44.26 -6.63
CA LYS A 293 -34.55 -44.80 -7.26
C LYS A 293 -34.13 -45.84 -8.29
N CYS A 294 -34.25 -47.10 -7.91
CA CYS A 294 -33.94 -48.22 -8.76
C CYS A 294 -35.26 -48.95 -8.98
N TRP A 295 -35.59 -49.22 -10.25
CA TRP A 295 -36.87 -49.82 -10.63
C TRP A 295 -37.17 -51.09 -9.81
N ALA A 296 -36.13 -51.90 -9.56
CA ALA A 296 -36.23 -53.13 -8.77
C ALA A 296 -36.58 -52.90 -7.29
N LYS A 297 -36.24 -51.76 -6.69
CA LYS A 297 -36.68 -51.39 -5.32
C LYS A 297 -38.12 -50.90 -5.32
N GLU A 298 -38.50 -50.07 -6.28
CA GLU A 298 -39.85 -49.47 -6.36
C GLU A 298 -40.93 -50.51 -6.67
N HIS A 299 -40.63 -51.47 -7.53
CA HIS A 299 -41.61 -52.47 -8.01
C HIS A 299 -41.41 -53.84 -7.36
N ALA A 300 -40.62 -53.92 -6.28
CA ALA A 300 -40.30 -55.18 -5.59
C ALA A 300 -41.58 -55.93 -5.14
N SER A 301 -42.51 -55.19 -4.53
CA SER A 301 -43.77 -55.73 -4.00
C SER A 301 -44.72 -56.19 -5.12
N GLU A 302 -44.77 -55.48 -6.24
CA GLU A 302 -45.58 -55.84 -7.41
C GLU A 302 -45.05 -57.09 -8.12
N VAL A 303 -43.72 -57.18 -8.26
CA VAL A 303 -43.05 -58.36 -8.82
C VAL A 303 -43.28 -59.59 -7.92
N ALA A 304 -43.17 -59.44 -6.60
CA ALA A 304 -43.43 -60.52 -5.65
C ALA A 304 -44.89 -61.01 -5.73
N LYS A 305 -45.87 -60.09 -5.77
CA LYS A 305 -47.30 -60.43 -5.95
C LYS A 305 -47.55 -61.17 -7.26
N TYR A 306 -46.86 -60.79 -8.34
CA TYR A 306 -46.99 -61.48 -9.62
C TYR A 306 -46.43 -62.91 -9.57
N LEU A 307 -45.26 -63.08 -8.94
CA LEU A 307 -44.58 -64.37 -8.81
C LEU A 307 -45.24 -65.32 -7.80
N MET A 308 -46.10 -64.82 -6.90
CA MET A 308 -46.92 -65.65 -6.01
C MET A 308 -48.06 -66.40 -6.74
N LYS A 309 -48.38 -66.05 -7.99
CA LYS A 309 -49.40 -66.75 -8.77
C LYS A 309 -48.90 -68.15 -9.17
N PRO A 310 -49.70 -69.22 -9.02
CA PRO A 310 -49.27 -70.57 -9.38
C PRO A 310 -48.90 -70.64 -10.86
N GLY A 311 -47.68 -71.11 -11.16
CA GLY A 311 -47.14 -71.22 -12.51
C GLY A 311 -46.42 -69.98 -13.07
N ALA A 312 -46.34 -68.88 -12.31
CA ALA A 312 -45.62 -67.69 -12.74
C ALA A 312 -44.10 -67.90 -12.70
N THR A 313 -43.42 -67.61 -13.82
CA THR A 313 -41.95 -67.69 -13.93
C THR A 313 -41.31 -66.31 -14.05
N ILE A 314 -40.02 -66.20 -13.71
CA ILE A 314 -39.24 -64.96 -13.86
C ILE A 314 -39.27 -64.46 -15.31
N LYS A 315 -39.24 -65.37 -16.29
CA LYS A 315 -39.33 -65.04 -17.72
C LYS A 315 -40.67 -64.42 -18.11
N GLN A 316 -41.77 -64.93 -17.56
CA GLN A 316 -43.11 -64.35 -17.77
C GLN A 316 -43.26 -63.00 -17.07
N ALA A 317 -42.70 -62.84 -15.87
CA ALA A 317 -42.66 -61.56 -15.17
C ALA A 317 -41.81 -60.52 -15.95
N ALA A 318 -40.67 -60.93 -16.52
CA ALA A 318 -39.84 -60.08 -17.37
C ALA A 318 -40.62 -59.55 -18.59
N ALA A 319 -41.38 -60.43 -19.25
CA ALA A 319 -42.26 -60.03 -20.35
C ALA A 319 -43.40 -59.10 -19.89
N HIS A 320 -44.03 -59.39 -18.74
CA HIS A 320 -45.14 -58.61 -18.19
C HIS A 320 -44.73 -57.17 -17.79
N PHE A 321 -43.58 -57.02 -17.14
CA PHE A 321 -43.09 -55.72 -16.67
C PHE A 321 -42.19 -55.01 -17.70
N GLY A 322 -41.91 -55.63 -18.85
CA GLY A 322 -41.03 -55.08 -19.89
C GLY A 322 -39.59 -54.83 -19.43
N LYS A 323 -39.07 -55.67 -18.52
CA LYS A 323 -37.71 -55.56 -17.96
C LYS A 323 -36.93 -56.85 -18.15
N SER A 324 -35.60 -56.76 -18.06
CA SER A 324 -34.74 -57.94 -18.17
C SER A 324 -34.90 -58.88 -16.96
N GLU A 325 -34.73 -60.19 -17.18
CA GLU A 325 -34.79 -61.21 -16.13
C GLU A 325 -33.88 -60.91 -14.91
N PRO A 326 -32.64 -60.39 -15.05
CA PRO A 326 -31.81 -60.02 -13.90
C PRO A 326 -32.43 -58.90 -13.05
N THR A 327 -33.14 -57.96 -13.68
CA THR A 327 -33.81 -56.85 -12.98
C THR A 327 -35.00 -57.36 -12.18
N ILE A 328 -35.77 -58.29 -12.74
CA ILE A 328 -36.88 -58.97 -12.05
C ILE A 328 -36.36 -59.83 -10.90
N SER A 329 -35.29 -60.60 -11.12
CA SER A 329 -34.66 -61.42 -10.09
C SER A 329 -34.17 -60.56 -8.92
N LYS A 330 -33.54 -59.42 -9.21
CA LYS A 330 -33.11 -58.44 -8.21
C LYS A 330 -34.29 -57.85 -7.44
N ALA A 331 -35.41 -57.52 -8.11
CA ALA A 331 -36.62 -57.02 -7.46
C ALA A 331 -37.24 -58.06 -6.52
N ASN A 332 -37.30 -59.32 -6.96
CA ASN A 332 -37.81 -60.43 -6.15
C ASN A 332 -36.91 -60.72 -4.94
N GLN A 333 -35.59 -60.66 -5.10
CA GLN A 333 -34.64 -60.78 -3.98
C GLN A 333 -34.79 -59.67 -2.96
N ILE A 334 -35.08 -58.43 -3.40
CA ILE A 334 -35.34 -57.30 -2.51
C ILE A 334 -36.65 -57.52 -1.73
N ALA A 335 -37.71 -57.99 -2.39
CA ALA A 335 -38.99 -58.28 -1.75
C ALA A 335 -38.95 -59.47 -0.78
N SER A 336 -37.99 -60.39 -0.95
CA SER A 336 -37.82 -61.59 -0.12
C SER A 336 -36.92 -61.36 1.10
N LYS A 337 -36.26 -60.19 1.21
CA LYS A 337 -35.54 -59.81 2.42
C LYS A 337 -36.53 -59.20 3.42
N PRO A 338 -36.59 -59.69 4.68
CA PRO A 338 -37.50 -59.18 5.70
C PRO A 338 -37.24 -57.72 6.07
#